data_AF-A0A929Z4N4-F1
#
_entry.id   AF-A0A929Z4N4-F1
#
_cell.length_a   1.000
_cell.length_b   1.000
_cell.length_c   1.000
_cell.angle_alpha   90.00
_cell.angle_beta   90.00
_cell.angle_gamma   90.00
#
_symmetry.space_group_name_H-M   'P 1'
#
loop_
_entity.id
_entity.type
_entity.pdbx_description
1 polymer ?
#
loop_
_entity_poly.entity_id
_entity_poly.type
_entity_poly.pdbx_seq_one_letter_code
_entity_poly.pdbx_strand_id
1 'polypeptide(L)'
;MILPRLLFPALVTAGGILTAIVSTFARSAGTLSSPVETTAPRDTAAYRREVRKAFAALRADSLSQAQRALEAALGHDPDAAGNDVLRFNIAKILMARRQWHDAEQRLRDLLAHRPDYGEAQIALAQCLSEAGKDSELAQWVDTLLADRRERTTDEVHTLLFLQSEACRRLHQDERALTALRRVLKTDRYNARAHSLIALQLYTEGHRDEALLHLGTALLRHPDDETALAVGAELAERVGD
;
A
#
# COMPACT_ATOMS: atom_id res chain seq x y z
N MET A 1 -26.52 -48.06 31.63
CA MET A 1 -26.07 -46.66 31.81
C MET A 1 -27.26 -45.76 31.49
N ILE A 2 -27.78 -45.01 32.45
CA ILE A 2 -29.12 -44.37 32.38
C ILE A 2 -28.99 -42.87 32.66
N LEU A 3 -29.78 -42.04 31.96
CA LEU A 3 -29.83 -40.60 32.16
C LEU A 3 -31.23 -40.13 32.56
N PRO A 4 -31.39 -39.47 33.72
CA PRO A 4 -32.35 -38.39 33.94
C PRO A 4 -31.59 -37.07 34.20
N ARG A 5 -31.92 -35.91 33.61
CA ARG A 5 -33.17 -35.12 33.59
C ARG A 5 -33.60 -34.49 34.94
N LEU A 6 -33.38 -33.17 34.99
CA LEU A 6 -34.33 -32.10 35.38
C LEU A 6 -34.50 -31.64 36.85
N LEU A 7 -34.79 -30.32 36.93
CA LEU A 7 -35.52 -29.53 37.96
C LEU A 7 -34.79 -28.88 39.17
N PHE A 8 -34.67 -27.54 39.06
CA PHE A 8 -34.72 -26.52 40.14
C PHE A 8 -36.11 -26.51 40.86
N PRO A 9 -36.31 -25.97 42.09
CA PRO A 9 -36.02 -24.58 42.58
C PRO A 9 -35.23 -24.58 43.93
N ALA A 10 -35.16 -23.56 44.82
CA ALA A 10 -35.83 -22.26 45.07
C ALA A 10 -34.83 -21.27 45.77
N LEU A 11 -34.91 -19.92 45.73
CA LEU A 11 -35.88 -18.88 46.20
C LEU A 11 -35.64 -18.44 47.67
N VAL A 12 -36.00 -17.18 48.03
CA VAL A 12 -35.93 -16.48 49.36
C VAL A 12 -34.56 -15.83 49.65
N THR A 13 -34.38 -14.55 50.06
CA THR A 13 -35.16 -13.27 50.15
C THR A 13 -34.14 -12.09 50.23
N ALA A 14 -34.42 -10.78 50.09
CA ALA A 14 -35.60 -9.98 49.70
C ALA A 14 -35.15 -8.92 48.65
N GLY A 15 -35.42 -7.60 48.62
CA GLY A 15 -36.22 -6.62 49.39
C GLY A 15 -35.55 -5.22 49.41
N GLY A 16 -36.16 -4.13 48.91
CA GLY A 16 -37.40 -4.03 48.15
C GLY A 16 -37.75 -2.61 47.68
N ILE A 17 -38.80 -2.53 46.84
CA ILE A 17 -39.73 -1.41 46.60
C ILE A 17 -39.15 0.01 46.44
N LEU A 18 -39.26 0.55 45.22
CA LEU A 18 -39.87 1.88 45.05
C LEU A 18 -40.91 1.82 43.92
N THR A 19 -42.07 2.45 44.14
CA THR A 19 -43.26 2.28 43.29
C THR A 19 -43.27 3.29 42.14
N ALA A 20 -43.65 2.86 40.93
CA ALA A 20 -43.91 3.77 39.82
C ALA A 20 -45.23 4.54 40.04
N ILE A 21 -45.22 5.85 39.77
CA ILE A 21 -46.43 6.66 39.59
C ILE A 21 -46.43 7.20 38.17
N VAL A 22 -47.43 6.81 37.39
CA VAL A 22 -47.72 7.41 36.08
C VAL A 22 -48.37 8.78 36.32
N SER A 23 -47.77 9.83 35.75
CA SER A 23 -48.43 11.13 35.63
C SER A 23 -48.49 11.53 34.15
N THR A 24 -49.71 11.62 33.64
CA THR A 24 -49.98 11.93 32.23
C THR A 24 -49.85 13.43 32.01
N PHE A 25 -48.98 13.87 31.09
CA PHE A 25 -49.02 15.25 30.60
C PHE A 25 -48.85 15.32 29.07
N ALA A 26 -49.44 16.36 28.47
CA ALA A 26 -49.79 16.33 27.06
C ALA A 26 -48.70 16.88 26.13
N ARG A 27 -48.40 16.09 25.09
CA ARG A 27 -48.33 16.49 23.68
C ARG A 27 -47.84 17.93 23.39
N SER A 28 -46.52 18.09 23.25
CA SER A 28 -45.95 19.11 22.36
C SER A 28 -45.11 18.43 21.29
N ALA A 29 -45.16 18.96 20.06
CA ALA A 29 -44.47 18.36 18.91
C ALA A 29 -43.01 18.82 18.86
N GLY A 30 -42.17 18.26 19.74
CA GLY A 30 -40.72 18.43 19.68
C GLY A 30 -40.17 17.77 18.42
N THR A 31 -39.84 18.57 17.40
CA THR A 31 -39.19 18.08 16.18
C THR A 31 -37.85 17.44 16.51
N LEU A 32 -37.69 16.17 16.16
CA LEU A 32 -36.38 15.50 16.12
C LEU A 32 -35.53 16.13 15.01
N SER A 33 -34.90 17.26 15.31
CA SER A 33 -33.78 17.76 14.52
C SER A 33 -32.61 16.81 14.73
N SER A 34 -32.46 15.85 13.83
CA SER A 34 -31.15 15.26 13.55
C SER A 34 -30.13 16.40 13.38
N PRO A 35 -28.88 16.24 13.82
CA PRO A 35 -27.82 17.14 13.37
C PRO A 35 -27.69 16.94 11.85
N VAL A 36 -28.28 17.85 11.09
CA VAL A 36 -27.99 17.96 9.66
C VAL A 36 -26.55 18.43 9.58
N GLU A 37 -25.64 17.49 9.29
CA GLU A 37 -24.27 17.83 8.91
C GLU A 37 -24.36 18.80 7.74
N THR A 38 -23.93 20.04 7.97
CA THR A 38 -23.98 21.13 7.01
C THR A 38 -22.85 20.97 6.00
N THR A 39 -22.90 19.85 5.29
CA THR A 39 -22.13 19.59 4.08
C THR A 39 -22.36 20.76 3.13
N ALA A 40 -21.28 21.44 2.77
CA ALA A 40 -21.35 22.54 1.82
C ALA A 40 -21.95 22.02 0.51
N PRO A 41 -22.86 22.76 -0.15
CA PRO A 41 -23.51 22.28 -1.37
C PRO A 41 -22.46 21.99 -2.43
N ARG A 42 -22.36 20.72 -2.85
CA ARG A 42 -21.34 20.21 -3.78
C ARG A 42 -21.28 21.07 -5.05
N ASP A 43 -20.17 21.76 -5.27
CA ASP A 43 -19.95 22.55 -6.48
C ASP A 43 -19.23 21.71 -7.53
N THR A 44 -20.01 20.81 -8.16
CA THR A 44 -19.52 19.95 -9.23
C THR A 44 -19.09 20.77 -10.48
N ALA A 45 -19.41 22.07 -10.59
CA ALA A 45 -18.89 22.94 -11.65
C ALA A 45 -17.47 23.44 -11.32
N ALA A 46 -17.23 23.87 -10.08
CA ALA A 46 -15.90 24.22 -9.59
C ALA A 46 -14.97 22.99 -9.50
N TYR A 47 -15.46 21.85 -9.01
CA TYR A 47 -14.75 20.57 -9.04
C TYR A 47 -14.15 20.28 -10.43
N ARG A 48 -15.00 20.27 -11.47
CA ARG A 48 -14.57 20.01 -12.86
C ARG A 48 -13.66 21.11 -13.43
N ARG A 49 -13.66 22.32 -12.88
CA ARG A 49 -12.73 23.41 -13.25
C ARG A 49 -11.36 23.18 -12.62
N GLU A 50 -11.31 22.91 -11.31
CA GLU A 50 -10.05 22.69 -10.59
C GLU A 50 -9.39 21.38 -11.01
N VAL A 51 -10.14 20.31 -11.27
CA VAL A 51 -9.62 19.06 -11.88
C VAL A 51 -8.94 19.33 -13.23
N ARG A 52 -9.58 20.09 -14.13
CA ARG A 52 -8.99 20.44 -15.44
C ARG A 52 -7.69 21.24 -15.28
N LYS A 53 -7.67 22.17 -14.32
CA LYS A 53 -6.50 22.99 -13.97
C LYS A 53 -5.37 22.14 -13.37
N ALA A 54 -5.69 21.16 -12.52
CA ALA A 54 -4.71 20.21 -11.98
C ALA A 54 -4.03 19.38 -13.08
N PHE A 55 -4.81 18.75 -13.97
CA PHE A 55 -4.27 17.97 -15.09
C PHE A 55 -3.67 18.82 -16.22
N ALA A 56 -3.90 20.14 -16.23
CA ALA A 56 -3.11 21.08 -17.04
C ALA A 56 -1.76 21.38 -16.38
N ALA A 57 -1.74 21.66 -15.08
CA ALA A 57 -0.52 21.92 -14.32
C ALA A 57 0.43 20.70 -14.27
N LEU A 58 -0.09 19.48 -14.13
CA LEU A 58 0.72 18.25 -14.19
C LEU A 58 1.45 18.09 -15.53
N ARG A 59 0.80 18.41 -16.66
CA ARG A 59 1.42 18.37 -17.99
C ARG A 59 2.41 19.51 -18.25
N ALA A 60 2.48 20.48 -17.35
CA ALA A 60 3.43 21.61 -17.38
C ALA A 60 4.41 21.55 -16.19
N ASP A 61 4.62 20.34 -15.62
CA ASP A 61 5.42 20.03 -14.43
C ASP A 61 5.23 20.97 -13.23
N SER A 62 4.07 21.63 -13.17
CA SER A 62 3.79 22.70 -12.23
C SER A 62 3.20 22.11 -10.95
N LEU A 63 3.94 21.22 -10.30
CA LEU A 63 3.49 20.37 -9.18
C LEU A 63 2.78 21.16 -8.07
N SER A 64 3.28 22.35 -7.73
CA SER A 64 2.71 23.23 -6.69
C SER A 64 1.48 24.05 -7.16
N GLN A 65 1.15 24.02 -8.45
CA GLN A 65 -0.15 24.45 -8.97
C GLN A 65 -1.11 23.26 -9.08
N ALA A 66 -0.60 22.10 -9.49
CA ALA A 66 -1.35 20.85 -9.57
C ALA A 66 -1.94 20.45 -8.20
N GLN A 67 -1.10 20.33 -7.17
CA GLN A 67 -1.52 19.96 -5.82
C GLN A 67 -2.65 20.86 -5.29
N ARG A 68 -2.46 22.20 -5.33
CA ARG A 68 -3.48 23.15 -4.86
C ARG A 68 -4.80 23.05 -5.63
N ALA A 69 -4.77 22.66 -6.90
CA ALA A 69 -5.97 22.45 -7.71
C ALA A 69 -6.64 21.09 -7.42
N LEU A 70 -5.87 20.03 -7.10
CA LEU A 70 -6.41 18.76 -6.61
C LEU A 70 -7.06 18.94 -5.23
N GLU A 71 -6.41 19.65 -4.31
CA GLU A 71 -6.91 19.97 -2.98
C GLU A 71 -8.18 20.84 -3.05
N ALA A 72 -8.20 21.87 -3.92
CA ALA A 72 -9.40 22.67 -4.16
C ALA A 72 -10.55 21.86 -4.77
N ALA A 73 -10.26 20.93 -5.69
CA ALA A 73 -11.29 20.02 -6.22
C ALA A 73 -11.89 19.16 -5.09
N LEU A 74 -11.06 18.50 -4.27
CA LEU A 74 -11.52 17.70 -3.13
C LEU A 74 -12.34 18.52 -2.11
N GLY A 75 -12.10 19.83 -1.99
CA GLY A 75 -12.91 20.73 -1.17
C GLY A 75 -14.26 21.16 -1.80
N HIS A 76 -14.39 21.12 -3.13
CA HIS A 76 -15.63 21.48 -3.83
C HIS A 76 -16.64 20.32 -3.92
N ASP A 77 -16.16 19.08 -4.01
CA ASP A 77 -17.01 17.88 -4.08
C ASP A 77 -16.28 16.68 -3.43
N PRO A 78 -16.32 16.55 -2.08
CA PRO A 78 -15.53 15.55 -1.34
C PRO A 78 -15.88 14.09 -1.67
N ASP A 79 -17.10 13.86 -2.15
CA ASP A 79 -17.69 12.55 -2.42
C ASP A 79 -17.67 12.18 -3.92
N ALA A 80 -17.06 13.02 -4.77
CA ALA A 80 -17.04 12.80 -6.21
C ALA A 80 -16.35 11.49 -6.59
N ALA A 81 -17.01 10.71 -7.45
CA ALA A 81 -16.44 9.49 -8.02
C ALA A 81 -15.12 9.80 -8.74
N GLY A 82 -14.06 9.06 -8.39
CA GLY A 82 -12.70 9.30 -8.88
C GLY A 82 -11.82 10.17 -7.96
N ASN A 83 -12.32 10.65 -6.82
CA ASN A 83 -11.50 11.37 -5.82
C ASN A 83 -10.30 10.56 -5.31
N ASP A 84 -10.35 9.23 -5.39
CA ASP A 84 -9.21 8.33 -5.13
C ASP A 84 -8.01 8.64 -6.05
N VAL A 85 -8.27 8.91 -7.33
CA VAL A 85 -7.24 9.28 -8.32
C VAL A 85 -6.65 10.65 -7.99
N LEU A 86 -7.46 11.60 -7.50
CA LEU A 86 -6.99 12.92 -7.07
C LEU A 86 -6.09 12.79 -5.82
N ARG A 87 -6.51 12.00 -4.82
CA ARG A 87 -5.72 11.69 -3.62
C ARG A 87 -4.40 10.99 -3.97
N PHE A 88 -4.44 10.02 -4.89
CA PHE A 88 -3.25 9.33 -5.39
C PHE A 88 -2.28 10.29 -6.11
N ASN A 89 -2.79 11.20 -6.94
CA ASN A 89 -1.94 12.21 -7.59
C ASN A 89 -1.33 13.21 -6.58
N ILE A 90 -2.02 13.58 -5.50
CA ILE A 90 -1.42 14.36 -4.41
C ILE A 90 -0.27 13.59 -3.76
N ALA A 91 -0.45 12.30 -3.46
CA ALA A 91 0.64 11.46 -2.93
C ALA A 91 1.85 11.39 -3.87
N LYS A 92 1.63 11.19 -5.18
CA LYS A 92 2.71 11.18 -6.18
C LYS A 92 3.44 12.52 -6.28
N ILE A 93 2.74 13.66 -6.13
CA ILE A 93 3.38 14.99 -6.05
C ILE A 93 4.26 15.12 -4.80
N LEU A 94 3.80 14.62 -3.65
CA LEU A 94 4.59 14.62 -2.40
C LEU A 94 5.83 13.74 -2.54
N MET A 95 5.71 12.53 -3.12
CA MET A 95 6.83 11.65 -3.46
C MET A 95 7.85 12.34 -4.40
N ALA A 96 7.38 13.01 -5.46
CA ALA A 96 8.25 13.72 -6.40
C ALA A 96 9.03 14.87 -5.74
N ARG A 97 8.51 15.46 -4.65
CA ARG A 97 9.24 16.44 -3.81
C ARG A 97 10.04 15.82 -2.66
N ARG A 98 10.15 14.49 -2.58
CA ARG A 98 10.75 13.74 -1.45
C ARG A 98 10.09 14.02 -0.08
N GLN A 99 8.83 14.43 -0.08
CA GLN A 99 8.02 14.67 1.13
C GLN A 99 7.46 13.34 1.66
N TRP A 100 8.35 12.40 2.00
CA TRP A 100 7.99 10.99 2.23
C TRP A 100 6.98 10.79 3.36
N HIS A 101 7.08 11.54 4.45
CA HIS A 101 6.15 11.42 5.57
C HIS A 101 4.71 11.80 5.18
N ASP A 102 4.56 12.92 4.46
CA ASP A 102 3.26 13.38 3.98
C ASP A 102 2.69 12.41 2.93
N ALA A 103 3.54 11.91 2.02
CA ALA A 103 3.17 10.93 1.01
C ALA A 103 2.69 9.61 1.63
N GLU A 104 3.42 9.08 2.61
CA GLU A 104 3.07 7.87 3.36
C GLU A 104 1.70 8.01 4.03
N GLN A 105 1.43 9.15 4.70
CA GLN A 105 0.12 9.44 5.28
C GLN A 105 -0.97 9.42 4.20
N ARG A 106 -0.80 10.13 3.08
CA ARG A 106 -1.81 10.18 2.00
C ARG A 106 -2.06 8.83 1.33
N LEU A 107 -1.04 7.98 1.23
CA LEU A 107 -1.18 6.62 0.70
C LEU A 107 -1.89 5.69 1.70
N ARG A 108 -1.62 5.83 2.99
CA ARG A 108 -2.32 5.10 4.07
C ARG A 108 -3.79 5.54 4.19
N ASP A 109 -4.07 6.84 4.14
CA ASP A 109 -5.42 7.41 4.05
C ASP A 109 -6.20 6.81 2.88
N LEU A 110 -5.59 6.75 1.68
CA LEU A 110 -6.20 6.21 0.47
C LEU A 110 -6.45 4.70 0.58
N LEU A 111 -5.46 3.92 1.00
CA LEU A 111 -5.56 2.46 1.13
C LEU A 111 -6.50 2.01 2.26
N ALA A 112 -6.80 2.86 3.23
CA ALA A 112 -7.86 2.59 4.22
C ALA A 112 -9.27 2.56 3.60
N HIS A 113 -9.50 3.29 2.50
CA HIS A 113 -10.79 3.40 1.81
C HIS A 113 -10.86 2.56 0.53
N ARG A 114 -9.73 2.45 -0.19
CA ARG A 114 -9.55 1.63 -1.40
C ARG A 114 -8.39 0.66 -1.21
N PRO A 115 -8.52 -0.35 -0.32
CA PRO A 115 -7.42 -1.26 0.02
C PRO A 115 -6.97 -2.13 -1.16
N ASP A 116 -7.79 -2.22 -2.21
CA ASP A 116 -7.59 -2.87 -3.51
C ASP A 116 -6.84 -2.02 -4.55
N TYR A 117 -6.49 -0.76 -4.25
CA TYR A 117 -5.82 0.12 -5.21
C TYR A 117 -4.34 -0.25 -5.39
N GLY A 118 -4.05 -1.15 -6.33
CA GLY A 118 -2.72 -1.69 -6.64
C GLY A 118 -1.61 -0.65 -6.89
N GLU A 119 -1.87 0.38 -7.71
CA GLU A 119 -0.89 1.46 -7.93
C GLU A 119 -0.52 2.19 -6.62
N ALA A 120 -1.50 2.39 -5.72
CA ALA A 120 -1.27 2.99 -4.41
C ALA A 120 -0.55 2.03 -3.45
N GLN A 121 -0.74 0.71 -3.58
CA GLN A 121 0.04 -0.29 -2.85
C GLN A 121 1.52 -0.21 -3.26
N ILE A 122 1.82 -0.20 -4.57
CA ILE A 122 3.19 -0.07 -5.09
C ILE A 122 3.81 1.28 -4.68
N ALA A 123 3.07 2.38 -4.79
CA ALA A 123 3.55 3.70 -4.39
C ALA A 123 3.87 3.76 -2.88
N LEU A 124 3.10 3.08 -2.02
CA LEU A 124 3.43 2.98 -0.60
C LEU A 124 4.72 2.16 -0.38
N ALA A 125 4.91 1.05 -1.10
CA ALA A 125 6.16 0.31 -1.03
C ALA A 125 7.38 1.15 -1.45
N GLN A 126 7.25 1.89 -2.56
CA GLN A 126 8.28 2.83 -3.03
C GLN A 126 8.54 3.96 -2.03
N CYS A 127 7.49 4.55 -1.46
CA CYS A 127 7.59 5.61 -0.46
C CYS A 127 8.27 5.14 0.83
N LEU A 128 8.05 3.90 1.28
CA LEU A 128 8.74 3.32 2.42
C LEU A 128 10.23 3.02 2.09
N SER A 129 10.53 2.58 0.87
CA SER A 129 11.91 2.37 0.39
C SER A 129 12.72 3.67 0.41
N GLU A 130 12.22 4.72 -0.25
CA GLU A 130 12.87 6.03 -0.32
C GLU A 130 12.93 6.76 1.04
N ALA A 131 12.06 6.42 1.99
CA ALA A 131 12.12 6.88 3.38
C ALA A 131 13.15 6.13 4.24
N GLY A 132 13.82 5.09 3.72
CA GLY A 132 14.71 4.22 4.48
C GLY A 132 13.99 3.31 5.50
N LYS A 133 12.68 3.12 5.35
CA LYS A 133 11.81 2.36 6.26
C LYS A 133 11.78 0.87 5.93
N ASP A 134 12.95 0.29 5.68
CA ASP A 134 13.10 -1.05 5.08
C ASP A 134 12.42 -2.17 5.88
N SER A 135 12.48 -2.12 7.22
CA SER A 135 11.84 -3.12 8.08
C SER A 135 10.30 -3.05 7.99
N GLU A 136 9.75 -1.84 7.88
CA GLU A 136 8.31 -1.60 7.73
C GLU A 136 7.84 -2.01 6.33
N LEU A 137 8.60 -1.67 5.29
CA LEU A 137 8.40 -2.12 3.91
C LEU A 137 8.37 -3.65 3.81
N ALA A 138 9.41 -4.33 4.29
CA ALA A 138 9.53 -5.78 4.15
C ALA A 138 8.42 -6.53 4.91
N GLN A 139 8.02 -6.05 6.09
CA GLN A 139 6.89 -6.61 6.84
C GLN A 139 5.54 -6.32 6.17
N TRP A 140 5.36 -5.11 5.63
CA TRP A 140 4.12 -4.71 4.97
C TRP A 140 3.90 -5.46 3.65
N VAL A 141 4.95 -5.75 2.87
CA VAL A 141 4.85 -6.62 1.70
C VAL A 141 4.48 -8.06 2.08
N ASP A 142 4.99 -8.59 3.21
CA ASP A 142 4.60 -9.93 3.66
C ASP A 142 3.13 -10.01 4.10
N THR A 143 2.60 -9.02 4.82
CA THR A 143 1.15 -9.00 5.15
C THR A 143 0.29 -8.80 3.91
N LEU A 144 0.73 -7.96 2.97
CA LEU A 144 0.03 -7.72 1.71
C LEU A 144 -0.03 -8.97 0.82
N LEU A 145 1.08 -9.70 0.67
CA LEU A 145 1.15 -10.92 -0.16
C LEU A 145 0.63 -12.18 0.55
N ALA A 146 0.34 -12.12 1.85
CA ALA A 146 -0.42 -13.15 2.56
C ALA A 146 -1.95 -12.98 2.40
N ASP A 147 -2.41 -11.76 2.06
CA ASP A 147 -3.81 -11.47 1.76
C ASP A 147 -4.23 -12.08 0.41
N ARG A 148 -5.28 -12.91 0.44
CA ARG A 148 -5.81 -13.69 -0.70
C ARG A 148 -6.47 -12.85 -1.80
N ARG A 149 -6.55 -11.52 -1.66
CA ARG A 149 -7.05 -10.65 -2.73
C ARG A 149 -6.19 -10.78 -3.99
N GLU A 150 -6.86 -10.87 -5.13
CA GLU A 150 -6.23 -11.01 -6.44
C GLU A 150 -5.35 -9.81 -6.78
N ARG A 151 -4.19 -10.08 -7.38
CA ARG A 151 -3.21 -9.11 -7.86
C ARG A 151 -2.55 -9.68 -9.10
N THR A 152 -2.15 -8.83 -10.02
CA THR A 152 -1.41 -9.23 -11.22
C THR A 152 -0.01 -9.75 -10.85
N THR A 153 0.57 -10.56 -11.73
CA THR A 153 1.93 -11.07 -11.56
C THR A 153 2.96 -9.93 -11.49
N ASP A 154 2.76 -8.86 -12.25
CA ASP A 154 3.64 -7.69 -12.30
C ASP A 154 3.62 -6.87 -11.00
N GLU A 155 2.45 -6.65 -10.40
CA GLU A 155 2.34 -6.02 -9.07
C GLU A 155 3.07 -6.86 -8.01
N VAL A 156 2.88 -8.18 -8.04
CA VAL A 156 3.56 -9.10 -7.11
C VAL A 156 5.07 -9.10 -7.32
N HIS A 157 5.55 -9.08 -8.58
CA HIS A 157 6.98 -8.98 -8.89
C HIS A 157 7.57 -7.66 -8.39
N THR A 158 6.91 -6.54 -8.67
CA THR A 158 7.33 -5.20 -8.22
C THR A 158 7.45 -5.12 -6.70
N LEU A 159 6.47 -5.64 -5.97
CA LEU A 159 6.50 -5.71 -4.50
C LEU A 159 7.62 -6.63 -3.99
N LEU A 160 7.90 -7.75 -4.66
CA LEU A 160 8.99 -8.67 -4.30
C LEU A 160 10.38 -8.09 -4.57
N PHE A 161 10.57 -7.31 -5.63
CA PHE A 161 11.83 -6.60 -5.88
C PHE A 161 12.09 -5.55 -4.79
N LEU A 162 11.09 -4.73 -4.45
CA LEU A 162 11.20 -3.73 -3.38
C LEU A 162 11.45 -4.39 -2.00
N GLN A 163 10.79 -5.51 -1.70
CA GLN A 163 11.07 -6.31 -0.51
C GLN A 163 12.50 -6.89 -0.51
N SER A 164 12.99 -7.37 -1.66
CA SER A 164 14.33 -7.92 -1.79
C SER A 164 15.41 -6.86 -1.53
N GLU A 165 15.25 -5.68 -2.12
CA GLU A 165 16.16 -4.55 -1.97
C GLU A 165 16.22 -4.04 -0.52
N ALA A 166 15.05 -3.92 0.13
CA ALA A 166 14.93 -3.58 1.54
C ALA A 166 15.59 -4.63 2.46
N CYS A 167 15.33 -5.92 2.21
CA CYS A 167 15.98 -7.00 2.96
C CYS A 167 17.50 -6.98 2.80
N ARG A 168 18.03 -6.68 1.61
CA ARG A 168 19.48 -6.55 1.38
C ARG A 168 20.08 -5.36 2.13
N ARG A 169 19.40 -4.20 2.18
CA ARG A 169 19.81 -3.05 3.02
C ARG A 169 19.81 -3.36 4.52
N LEU A 170 18.99 -4.32 4.96
CA LEU A 170 18.94 -4.81 6.34
C LEU A 170 19.90 -5.97 6.64
N HIS A 171 20.74 -6.39 5.68
CA HIS A 171 21.57 -7.60 5.78
C HIS A 171 20.75 -8.88 6.09
N GLN A 172 19.55 -8.98 5.48
CA GLN A 172 18.65 -10.14 5.56
C GLN A 172 18.73 -10.94 4.25
N ASP A 173 19.94 -11.37 3.90
CA ASP A 173 20.30 -11.88 2.57
C ASP A 173 19.43 -13.07 2.11
N GLU A 174 19.23 -14.08 2.95
CA GLU A 174 18.34 -15.21 2.64
C GLU A 174 16.86 -14.80 2.45
N ARG A 175 16.42 -13.69 3.07
CA ARG A 175 15.07 -13.14 2.86
C ARG A 175 14.99 -12.38 1.53
N ALA A 176 16.06 -11.68 1.15
CA ALA A 176 16.20 -11.05 -0.16
C ALA A 176 16.21 -12.09 -1.28
N LEU A 177 17.03 -13.14 -1.15
CA LEU A 177 17.05 -14.29 -2.07
C LEU A 177 15.69 -15.01 -2.10
N THR A 178 15.01 -15.17 -0.96
CA THR A 178 13.68 -15.79 -0.91
C THR A 178 12.63 -14.98 -1.69
N ALA A 179 12.69 -13.64 -1.67
CA ALA A 179 11.81 -12.80 -2.49
C ALA A 179 12.07 -12.98 -4.00
N LEU A 180 13.34 -13.02 -4.43
CA LEU A 180 13.71 -13.24 -5.84
C LEU A 180 13.37 -14.68 -6.29
N ARG A 181 13.59 -15.68 -5.44
CA ARG A 181 13.15 -17.07 -5.64
C ARG A 181 11.62 -17.21 -5.72
N ARG A 182 10.82 -16.25 -5.21
CA ARG A 182 9.36 -16.19 -5.43
C ARG A 182 9.00 -15.66 -6.82
N VAL A 183 9.72 -14.65 -7.33
CA VAL A 183 9.58 -14.20 -8.74
C VAL A 183 9.86 -15.38 -9.68
N LEU A 184 10.99 -16.07 -9.49
CA LEU A 184 11.42 -17.21 -10.34
C LEU A 184 10.50 -18.44 -10.31
N LYS A 185 9.56 -18.54 -9.34
CA LYS A 185 8.50 -19.57 -9.34
C LYS A 185 7.36 -19.28 -10.30
N THR A 186 7.21 -18.03 -10.74
CA THR A 186 6.13 -17.58 -11.63
C THR A 186 6.65 -17.17 -13.01
N ASP A 187 7.83 -16.54 -13.07
CA ASP A 187 8.61 -16.33 -14.30
C ASP A 187 10.00 -16.94 -14.14
N ARG A 188 10.20 -18.15 -14.67
CA ARG A 188 11.44 -18.93 -14.55
C ARG A 188 12.68 -18.25 -15.15
N TYR A 189 12.49 -17.32 -16.09
CA TYR A 189 13.57 -16.72 -16.87
C TYR A 189 13.76 -15.23 -16.61
N ASN A 190 13.09 -14.68 -15.59
CA ASN A 190 13.13 -13.28 -15.25
C ASN A 190 14.57 -12.76 -15.08
N ALA A 191 15.04 -11.95 -16.04
CA ALA A 191 16.43 -11.51 -16.09
C ALA A 191 16.79 -10.67 -14.85
N ARG A 192 15.97 -9.67 -14.49
CA ARG A 192 16.16 -8.88 -13.26
C ARG A 192 16.30 -9.74 -12.00
N ALA A 193 15.46 -10.76 -11.81
CA ALA A 193 15.54 -11.64 -10.64
C ALA A 193 16.82 -12.51 -10.65
N HIS A 194 17.22 -13.05 -11.80
CA HIS A 194 18.48 -13.77 -11.94
C HIS A 194 19.69 -12.88 -11.69
N SER A 195 19.71 -11.65 -12.21
CA SER A 195 20.80 -10.69 -12.02
C SER A 195 20.95 -10.25 -10.57
N LEU A 196 19.84 -10.02 -9.86
CA LEU A 196 19.89 -9.68 -8.43
C LEU A 196 20.33 -10.86 -7.54
N ILE A 197 19.98 -12.11 -7.91
CA ILE A 197 20.54 -13.31 -7.26
C ILE A 197 22.05 -13.43 -7.55
N ALA A 198 22.47 -13.17 -8.80
CA ALA A 198 23.89 -13.23 -9.18
C ALA A 198 24.74 -12.22 -8.39
N LEU A 199 24.28 -10.97 -8.27
CA LEU A 199 24.95 -9.94 -7.49
C LEU A 199 25.13 -10.36 -6.02
N GLN A 200 24.06 -10.88 -5.41
CA GLN A 200 24.04 -11.34 -4.02
C GLN A 200 25.00 -12.51 -3.78
N LEU A 201 24.92 -13.56 -4.60
CA LEU A 201 25.81 -14.73 -4.55
C LEU A 201 27.28 -14.33 -4.76
N TYR A 202 27.55 -13.34 -5.63
CA TYR A 202 28.91 -12.84 -5.82
C TYR A 202 29.45 -12.15 -4.55
N THR A 203 28.64 -11.33 -3.87
CA THR A 203 29.04 -10.68 -2.61
C THR A 203 29.24 -11.67 -1.45
N GLU A 204 28.59 -12.84 -1.51
CA GLU A 204 28.79 -13.95 -0.57
C GLU A 204 30.00 -14.85 -0.93
N GLY A 205 30.62 -14.65 -2.10
CA GLY A 205 31.75 -15.45 -2.58
C GLY A 205 31.38 -16.66 -3.44
N HIS A 206 30.09 -16.93 -3.67
CA HIS A 206 29.56 -18.01 -4.50
C HIS A 206 29.69 -17.70 -6.02
N ARG A 207 30.92 -17.41 -6.46
CA ARG A 207 31.24 -16.84 -7.79
C ARG A 207 30.70 -17.68 -8.97
N ASP A 208 30.83 -19.00 -8.92
CA ASP A 208 30.40 -19.86 -10.04
C ASP A 208 28.87 -19.89 -10.21
N GLU A 209 28.13 -19.91 -9.09
CA GLU A 209 26.66 -19.84 -9.10
C GLU A 209 26.17 -18.44 -9.51
N ALA A 210 26.88 -17.38 -9.10
CA ALA A 210 26.62 -16.03 -9.55
C ALA A 210 26.76 -15.88 -11.07
N LEU A 211 27.85 -16.39 -11.65
CA LEU A 211 28.08 -16.36 -13.10
C LEU A 211 27.06 -17.21 -13.87
N LEU A 212 26.60 -18.35 -13.32
CA LEU A 212 25.52 -19.15 -13.89
C LEU A 212 24.18 -18.39 -13.93
N HIS A 213 23.84 -17.67 -12.86
CA HIS A 213 22.63 -16.85 -12.80
C HIS A 213 22.70 -15.64 -13.75
N LEU A 214 23.82 -14.90 -13.76
CA LEU A 214 24.05 -13.79 -14.69
C LEU A 214 23.99 -14.26 -16.15
N GLY A 215 24.65 -15.37 -16.47
CA GLY A 215 24.59 -15.99 -17.79
C GLY A 215 23.18 -16.43 -18.19
N THR A 216 22.36 -16.87 -17.24
CA THR A 216 20.95 -17.18 -17.48
C THR A 216 20.12 -15.94 -17.81
N ALA A 217 20.39 -14.79 -17.17
CA ALA A 217 19.75 -13.52 -17.48
C ALA A 217 20.12 -13.05 -18.90
N LEU A 218 21.43 -12.89 -19.17
CA LEU A 218 21.94 -12.38 -20.45
C LEU A 218 21.62 -13.29 -21.65
N LEU A 219 21.54 -14.61 -21.46
CA LEU A 219 21.14 -15.55 -22.52
C LEU A 219 19.64 -15.45 -22.90
N ARG A 220 18.80 -14.91 -22.00
CA ARG A 220 17.36 -14.77 -22.20
C ARG A 220 16.96 -13.36 -22.63
N HIS A 221 17.58 -12.36 -22.03
CA HIS A 221 17.36 -10.95 -22.30
C HIS A 221 18.73 -10.25 -22.36
N PRO A 222 19.42 -10.28 -23.53
CA PRO A 222 20.74 -9.67 -23.69
C PRO A 222 20.75 -8.16 -23.40
N ASP A 223 19.62 -7.50 -23.64
CA ASP A 223 19.42 -6.06 -23.48
C ASP A 223 18.78 -5.68 -22.13
N ASP A 224 18.70 -6.59 -21.14
CA ASP A 224 18.19 -6.27 -19.80
C ASP A 224 19.16 -5.36 -19.05
N GLU A 225 18.71 -4.15 -18.71
CA GLU A 225 19.52 -3.12 -18.05
C GLU A 225 20.12 -3.59 -16.71
N THR A 226 19.41 -4.45 -15.96
CA THR A 226 19.92 -4.98 -14.69
C THR A 226 20.99 -6.04 -14.93
N ALA A 227 20.79 -6.92 -15.91
CA ALA A 227 21.77 -7.94 -16.30
C ALA A 227 23.06 -7.31 -16.85
N LEU A 228 22.95 -6.27 -17.66
CA LEU A 228 24.10 -5.53 -18.17
C LEU A 228 24.85 -4.77 -17.06
N ALA A 229 24.14 -4.10 -16.15
CA ALA A 229 24.74 -3.39 -15.03
C ALA A 229 25.47 -4.35 -14.05
N VAL A 230 24.81 -5.44 -13.64
CA VAL A 230 25.43 -6.47 -12.78
C VAL A 230 26.59 -7.16 -13.51
N GLY A 231 26.49 -7.38 -14.82
CA GLY A 231 27.57 -7.94 -15.62
C GLY A 231 28.82 -7.06 -15.66
N ALA A 232 28.67 -5.74 -15.75
CA ALA A 232 29.78 -4.80 -15.65
C ALA A 232 30.40 -4.80 -14.24
N GLU A 233 29.58 -4.69 -13.18
CA GLU A 233 30.02 -4.71 -11.78
C GLU A 233 30.80 -5.99 -11.41
N LEU A 234 30.37 -7.14 -11.92
CA LEU A 234 31.06 -8.42 -11.71
C LEU A 234 32.33 -8.55 -12.55
N ALA A 235 32.40 -7.95 -13.74
CA ALA A 235 33.60 -7.95 -14.57
C ALA A 235 34.72 -7.09 -13.97
N GLU A 236 34.38 -5.91 -13.44
CA GLU A 236 35.33 -5.04 -12.73
C GLU A 236 35.96 -5.78 -11.53
N ARG A 237 35.13 -6.41 -10.69
CA ARG A 237 35.56 -7.21 -9.51
C ARG A 237 36.34 -8.50 -9.81
N VAL A 238 36.58 -8.81 -11.08
CA VAL A 238 37.44 -9.93 -11.52
C VAL A 238 38.77 -9.43 -12.10
N GLY A 239 38.92 -8.12 -12.32
CA GLY A 239 40.18 -7.48 -12.72
C GLY A 239 41.10 -7.06 -11.57
N ASP A 240 40.56 -6.95 -10.35
CA ASP A 240 41.26 -6.63 -9.09
C ASP A 240 41.73 -7.89 -8.32
#